data_AF-A0A9D6RQP8-F1
#
_entry.id   AF-A0A9D6RQP8-F1
#
_cell.length_a   1.000
_cell.length_b   1.000
_cell.length_c   1.000
_cell.angle_alpha   90.00
_cell.angle_beta   90.00
_cell.angle_gamma   90.00
#
_symmetry.space_group_name_H-M   'P 1'
#
loop_
_entity.id
_entity.type
_entity.pdbx_description
1 polymer ?
#
loop_
_entity_poly.entity_id
_entity_poly.type
_entity_poly.pdbx_seq_one_letter_code
_entity_poly.pdbx_strand_id
1 'polypeptide(L)' 'MLPGIGWTELLIIFVILLVLFGSSRMREVAKSLGRGLGEVQWAKEKIEEDMGIGQIRRVKADVLQAVK' A
#
# COMPACT_ATOMS: atom_id res chain seq x y z
N MET A 1 -2.97 -30.94 2.81
CA MET A 1 -1.68 -30.69 3.50
C MET A 1 -0.79 -30.01 2.48
N LEU A 2 -0.34 -28.79 2.78
CA LEU A 2 -0.08 -27.66 1.86
C LEU A 2 0.87 -27.97 0.67
N PRO A 3 0.39 -27.76 -0.56
CA PRO A 3 0.93 -26.69 -1.41
C PRO A 3 -0.18 -25.75 -1.90
N GLY A 4 0.01 -24.44 -1.71
CA GLY A 4 -1.01 -23.42 -1.95
C GLY A 4 -1.88 -23.22 -0.71
N ILE A 5 -1.52 -22.24 0.11
CA ILE A 5 -2.34 -21.81 1.24
C ILE A 5 -3.69 -21.33 0.66
N GLY A 6 -4.75 -22.08 0.94
CA GLY A 6 -6.10 -21.72 0.56
C GLY A 6 -6.69 -20.67 1.51
N TRP A 7 -7.83 -20.12 1.10
CA TRP A 7 -8.56 -19.13 1.90
C TRP A 7 -8.96 -19.68 3.28
N THR A 8 -9.28 -20.97 3.34
CA THR A 8 -9.63 -21.68 4.57
C THR A 8 -8.46 -21.74 5.55
N GLU A 9 -7.26 -22.11 5.08
CA GLU A 9 -6.08 -22.16 5.94
C GLU A 9 -5.69 -20.77 6.48
N LEU A 10 -5.81 -19.73 5.65
CA LEU A 10 -5.59 -18.35 6.09
C LEU A 10 -6.56 -17.95 7.20
N LEU A 11 -7.84 -18.30 7.09
CA LEU A 11 -8.84 -18.04 8.13
C LEU A 11 -8.52 -18.76 9.44
N ILE A 12 -8.08 -20.02 9.38
CA ILE A 12 -7.69 -20.78 10.59
C ILE A 12 -6.52 -20.09 11.30
N ILE A 13 -5.47 -19.73 10.54
CA ILE A 13 -4.32 -19.00 11.10
C ILE A 13 -4.77 -17.66 11.69
N PHE A 14 -5.64 -16.93 11.00
CA PHE A 14 -6.19 -15.66 11.47
C PHE A 14 -6.97 -15.82 12.78
N VAL A 15 -7.81 -16.85 12.91
CA VAL A 15 -8.53 -17.15 14.14
C VAL A 15 -7.56 -17.49 15.28
N ILE A 16 -6.52 -18.28 15.03
CA ILE A 16 -5.50 -18.59 16.04
C ILE A 16 -4.81 -17.29 16.51
N LEU A 17 -4.39 -16.43 15.58
CA LEU A 17 -3.80 -15.13 15.91
C LEU A 17 -4.76 -14.24 16.70
N LEU A 18 -6.06 -14.26 16.39
CA LEU A 18 -7.07 -13.53 17.13
C LEU A 18 -7.29 -14.09 18.54
N VAL A 19 -7.17 -15.40 18.77
CA VAL A 19 -7.27 -15.97 20.11
C VAL A 19 -6.02 -15.61 20.94
N LEU A 20 -4.83 -15.64 20.33
CA LEU A 20 -3.57 -15.33 21.01
C LEU A 20 -3.42 -13.84 21.34
N PHE A 21 -3.70 -12.97 20.37
CA PHE A 21 -3.49 -11.53 20.49
C PHE A 21 -4.77 -10.73 20.78
N GLY A 22 -5.94 -11.34 20.58
CA GLY A 22 -7.22 -10.65 20.66
C GLY A 22 -7.52 -9.79 19.42
N SER A 23 -8.81 -9.50 19.20
CA SER A 23 -9.25 -8.56 18.16
C SER A 23 -8.79 -7.13 18.42
N SER A 24 -8.44 -6.77 19.66
CA SER A 24 -7.98 -5.42 20.00
C SER A 24 -6.60 -5.12 19.44
N ARG A 25 -5.60 -5.98 19.70
CA ARG A 25 -4.22 -5.80 19.23
C ARG A 25 -4.15 -5.83 17.69
N MET A 26 -4.84 -6.77 17.05
CA MET A 26 -4.86 -6.84 15.59
C MET A 26 -5.48 -5.60 14.95
N ARG A 27 -6.57 -5.06 15.52
CA ARG A 27 -7.19 -3.81 15.05
C ARG A 27 -6.30 -2.60 15.29
N GLU A 28 -5.60 -2.55 16.42
CA GLU A 28 -4.67 -1.47 16.75
C GLU A 28 -3.52 -1.40 15.74
N VAL A 29 -2.90 -2.56 15.43
CA VAL A 29 -1.85 -2.68 14.41
C VAL A 29 -2.38 -2.34 13.02
N ALA A 30 -3.55 -2.86 12.63
CA ALA A 30 -4.14 -2.51 11.34
C ALA A 30 -4.44 -1.00 11.22
N LYS A 31 -4.91 -0.38 12.30
CA LYS A 31 -5.22 1.05 12.35
C LYS A 31 -3.96 1.92 12.30
N SER A 32 -2.89 1.55 12.99
CA SER A 32 -1.61 2.28 12.93
C SER A 32 -0.91 2.12 11.58
N LEU A 33 -0.89 0.90 11.03
CA LEU A 33 -0.37 0.63 9.69
C LEU A 33 -1.19 1.36 8.61
N GLY A 34 -2.52 1.33 8.70
CA GLY A 34 -3.39 2.02 7.74
C GLY A 34 -3.17 3.53 7.73
N ARG A 35 -2.99 4.15 8.91
CA ARG A 35 -2.63 5.57 9.02
C ARG A 35 -1.25 5.85 8.45
N GLY A 36 -0.25 5.05 8.81
CA GLY A 36 1.12 5.21 8.30
C GLY A 36 1.21 5.06 6.79
N LEU A 37 0.52 4.07 6.19
CA LEU A 37 0.44 3.91 4.74
C LEU A 37 -0.27 5.10 4.07
N GLY A 38 -1.33 5.63 4.68
CA GLY A 38 -2.03 6.83 4.19
C GLY A 38 -1.15 8.09 4.23
N GLU A 39 -0.43 8.31 5.32
CA GLU A 39 0.54 9.41 5.45
C GLU A 39 1.67 9.28 4.43
N VAL A 40 2.16 8.06 4.17
CA VAL A 40 3.17 7.80 3.14
C VAL A 40 2.64 8.11 1.75
N GLN A 41 1.40 7.73 1.42
CA GLN A 41 0.78 8.06 0.13
C GLN A 41 0.62 9.58 -0.05
N TRP A 42 0.13 10.26 0.98
CA TRP A 42 -0.04 11.72 0.95
C TRP A 42 1.28 12.47 0.83
N ALA A 43 2.32 12.03 1.57
CA ALA A 43 3.65 12.59 1.45
C ALA A 43 4.24 12.38 0.05
N LYS A 44 4.03 11.21 -0.55
CA LYS A 44 4.44 10.94 -1.94
C LYS A 44 3.76 11.88 -2.94
N GLU A 45 2.46 12.09 -2.82
CA GLU A 45 1.70 12.99 -3.70
C GLU A 45 2.21 14.44 -3.59
N LYS A 46 2.40 14.94 -2.36
CA LYS A 46 3.01 16.26 -2.13
C LYS A 46 4.41 16.38 -2.72
N ILE A 47 5.24 15.36 -2.56
CA ILE A 47 6.59 15.34 -3.10
C ILE A 47 6.58 15.35 -4.64
N GLU A 48 5.66 14.62 -5.28
CA GLU A 48 5.51 14.64 -6.74
C GLU A 48 5.02 16.00 -7.28
N GLU A 49 4.16 16.68 -6.52
CA GLU A 49 3.68 18.03 -6.79
C GLU A 49 4.82 19.07 -6.64
N ASP A 50 5.53 19.04 -5.49
CA ASP A 50 6.60 19.99 -5.14
C ASP A 50 7.86 19.80 -5.99
N MET A 51 8.25 18.57 -6.31
CA MET A 51 9.44 18.29 -7.14
C MET A 51 9.20 18.49 -8.64
N GLY A 52 8.00 18.91 -9.06
CA GLY A 52 7.72 19.19 -10.47
C GLY A 52 7.89 17.97 -11.37
N ILE A 53 7.80 16.75 -10.84
CA ILE A 53 7.92 15.51 -11.63
C ILE A 53 6.78 15.45 -12.68
N GLY A 54 5.66 16.13 -12.40
CA GLY A 54 4.61 16.43 -13.38
C GLY A 54 5.09 17.19 -14.63
N GLN A 55 6.14 18.01 -14.54
CA GLN A 55 6.72 18.70 -15.70
C GLN A 55 7.56 17.76 -16.56
N ILE A 56 8.35 16.86 -15.96
CA ILE A 56 9.13 15.87 -16.71
C ILE A 56 8.22 14.96 -17.54
N ARG A 57 7.03 14.63 -17.03
CA ARG A 57 6.03 13.83 -17.75
C ARG A 57 5.42 14.56 -18.95
N ARG A 58 5.17 15.87 -18.84
CA ARG A 58 4.71 16.70 -19.98
C ARG A 58 5.80 16.89 -21.02
N VAL A 59 7.01 17.25 -20.59
CA VAL A 59 8.16 17.43 -21.48
C VAL A 59 8.48 16.13 -22.24
N LYS A 60 8.42 14.98 -21.58
CA LYS A 60 8.63 13.69 -22.26
C LYS A 60 7.53 13.37 -23.27
N ALA A 61 6.27 13.74 -22.98
CA ALA A 61 5.15 13.55 -23.91
C ALA A 61 5.27 14.46 -25.14
N ASP A 62 5.66 15.73 -24.95
CA ASP A 62 5.88 16.70 -26.02
C ASP A 62 7.06 16.30 -26.91
N VAL A 63 8.17 15.84 -26.31
CA VAL A 63 9.35 15.35 -27.05
C VAL A 63 9.01 14.06 -27.82
N LEU A 64 8.25 13.13 -27.23
CA LEU A 64 7.82 11.91 -27.92
C LEU A 64 6.88 12.19 -29.10
N GLN A 65 6.09 13.26 -29.04
CA GLN A 65 5.29 13.72 -30.18
C GLN A 65 6.14 14.42 -31.23
N ALA A 66 7.17 15.19 -30.83
CA ALA A 66 8.04 15.89 -31.77
C ALA A 66 8.98 14.96 -32.55
N VAL A 67 9.31 13.78 -32.00
CA VAL A 67 10.16 12.77 -32.64
C VAL A 67 9.36 11.77 -33.47
N LYS A 68 8.02 11.75 -33.35
CA LYS A 68 7.11 10.95 -34.17
C LYS A 68 6.66 11.72 -35.40
#